data_AF-W2P8K0-F1
#
_entry.id   AF-W2P8K0-F1
#
_cell.length_a   1.000
_cell.length_b   1.000
_cell.length_c   1.000
_cell.angle_alpha   90.00
_cell.angle_beta   90.00
_cell.angle_gamma   90.00
#
_symmetry.space_group_name_H-M   'P 1'
#
loop_
_entity.id
_entity.type
_entity.pdbx_description
1 polymer ?
#
loop_
_entity_poly.entity_id
_entity_poly.type
_entity_poly.pdbx_seq_one_letter_code
_entity_poly.pdbx_strand_id
1 'polypeptide(L)'
;MPPKALQGRVFDLCRHFRALPTELQGDVSRIRAHLSSPEVKEHLFTRSTFPKVSGDALLRVINGELEQESKSHSPAYAAKVAGGLVQSGFLTPKKSSNLLENFDFETKNPEFLGVGNELADAKATSVWSAKEGAIQAGTLYSKKEGLLAKLLGKKEPFYVVTNDQNKAVYVFESDVAFHALNEIDMASDATVEFSDDMQHGIKLANPEITEIFSAESKEKQEEWLNSFINAGAQYREVFNVEDTAKIKSFYELKDFDMAGNEVSMSKYKGKVVLAVNVSSKCGLTPTNYPELQTLYEKYKDEG
;
A
#
# COMPACT_ATOMS: atom_id res chain seq x y z
N MET A 1 3.91 14.54 -13.02
CA MET A 1 3.76 13.07 -12.94
C MET A 1 2.63 12.79 -11.97
N PRO A 2 1.69 11.87 -12.25
CA PRO A 2 0.73 11.46 -11.24
C PRO A 2 1.51 10.98 -10.00
N PRO A 3 1.09 11.35 -8.78
CA PRO A 3 1.79 10.91 -7.59
C PRO A 3 1.78 9.38 -7.52
N LYS A 4 2.92 8.79 -7.15
CA LYS A 4 3.06 7.34 -7.05
C LYS A 4 2.16 6.82 -5.92
N ALA A 5 1.28 5.87 -6.20
CA ALA A 5 0.43 5.22 -5.19
C ALA A 5 1.25 4.48 -4.13
N LEU A 6 2.38 3.88 -4.52
CA LEU A 6 3.27 3.14 -3.62
C LEU A 6 4.53 3.97 -3.29
N GLN A 7 4.45 4.83 -2.28
CA GLN A 7 5.55 5.69 -1.84
C GLN A 7 6.42 4.98 -0.79
N GLY A 8 7.65 5.45 -0.57
CA GLY A 8 8.56 4.93 0.47
C GLY A 8 9.70 4.08 -0.07
N ARG A 9 10.79 4.02 0.70
CA ARG A 9 12.09 3.44 0.31
C ARG A 9 12.01 1.98 -0.10
N VAL A 10 11.21 1.17 0.59
CA VAL A 10 10.98 -0.25 0.21
C VAL A 10 10.39 -0.37 -1.19
N PHE A 11 9.40 0.46 -1.52
CA PHE A 11 8.78 0.45 -2.85
C PHE A 11 9.67 1.10 -3.92
N ASP A 12 10.50 2.08 -3.58
CA ASP A 12 11.52 2.63 -4.47
C ASP A 12 12.58 1.59 -4.84
N LEU A 13 13.04 0.80 -3.88
CA LEU A 13 13.95 -0.32 -4.15
C LEU A 13 13.35 -1.36 -5.09
N CYS A 14 12.08 -1.72 -4.88
CA CYS A 14 11.36 -2.63 -5.77
C CYS A 14 11.27 -2.08 -7.20
N ARG A 15 11.14 -0.76 -7.37
CA ARG A 15 11.18 -0.09 -8.68
C ARG A 15 12.57 -0.16 -9.29
N HIS A 16 13.63 0.10 -8.52
CA HIS A 16 15.01 -0.03 -8.98
C HIS A 16 15.32 -1.45 -9.44
N PHE A 17 14.88 -2.47 -8.69
CA PHE A 17 15.04 -3.87 -9.09
C PHE A 17 14.40 -4.16 -10.46
N ARG A 18 13.16 -3.70 -10.67
CA ARG A 18 12.44 -3.87 -11.95
C ARG A 18 13.10 -3.15 -13.13
N ALA A 19 13.91 -2.12 -12.85
CA ALA A 19 14.66 -1.37 -13.85
C ALA A 19 16.05 -1.99 -14.16
N LEU A 20 16.49 -3.00 -13.43
CA LEU A 20 17.76 -3.70 -13.71
C LEU A 20 17.70 -4.47 -15.03
N PRO A 21 18.86 -4.76 -15.67
CA PRO A 21 18.91 -5.65 -16.82
C PRO A 21 18.29 -7.02 -16.54
N THR A 22 17.57 -7.60 -17.50
CA THR A 22 16.87 -8.89 -17.35
C THR A 22 17.80 -10.03 -16.94
N GLU A 23 19.03 -10.06 -17.47
CA GLU A 23 20.05 -11.05 -17.05
C GLU A 23 20.35 -10.95 -15.56
N LEU A 24 20.57 -9.74 -15.04
CA LEU A 24 20.82 -9.51 -13.63
C LEU A 24 19.60 -9.87 -12.75
N GLN A 25 18.38 -9.57 -13.21
CA GLN A 25 17.16 -9.99 -12.50
C GLN A 25 17.04 -11.53 -12.44
N GLY A 26 17.39 -12.22 -13.53
CA GLY A 26 17.44 -13.68 -13.59
C GLY A 26 18.44 -14.27 -12.60
N ASP A 27 19.65 -13.71 -12.57
CA ASP A 27 20.71 -14.15 -11.66
C ASP A 27 20.33 -13.92 -10.19
N VAL A 28 19.75 -12.76 -9.86
CA VAL A 28 19.22 -12.47 -8.52
C VAL A 28 18.16 -13.49 -8.10
N SER A 29 17.26 -13.85 -9.02
CA SER A 29 16.18 -14.81 -8.74
C SER A 29 16.72 -16.22 -8.47
N ARG A 30 17.71 -16.67 -9.27
CA ARG A 30 18.38 -17.96 -9.08
C ARG A 30 19.17 -17.99 -7.78
N ILE A 31 19.99 -16.97 -7.52
CA ILE A 31 20.74 -16.85 -6.26
C ILE A 31 19.80 -16.82 -5.06
N ARG A 32 18.69 -16.09 -5.13
CA ARG A 32 17.67 -16.09 -4.07
C ARG A 32 17.13 -17.49 -3.80
N ALA A 33 16.83 -18.28 -4.83
CA ALA A 33 16.36 -19.65 -4.68
C ALA A 33 17.44 -20.53 -4.01
N HIS A 34 18.70 -20.41 -4.43
CA HIS A 34 19.83 -21.12 -3.82
C HIS A 34 20.01 -20.77 -2.34
N LEU A 35 20.04 -19.47 -2.01
CA LEU A 35 20.16 -18.96 -0.63
C LEU A 35 18.98 -19.36 0.27
N SER A 36 17.81 -19.65 -0.31
CA SER A 36 16.62 -20.09 0.40
C SER A 36 16.55 -21.60 0.58
N SER A 37 17.44 -22.37 -0.05
CA SER A 37 17.48 -23.83 0.10
C SER A 37 17.80 -24.20 1.56
N PRO A 38 17.23 -25.30 2.11
CA PRO A 38 17.44 -25.66 3.52
C PRO A 38 18.92 -25.77 3.91
N GLU A 39 19.72 -26.40 3.06
CA GLU A 39 21.15 -26.61 3.29
C GLU A 39 21.91 -25.28 3.42
N VAL A 40 21.74 -24.37 2.46
CA VAL A 40 22.42 -23.08 2.46
C VAL A 40 21.88 -22.19 3.56
N LYS A 41 20.55 -22.16 3.74
CA LYS A 41 19.88 -21.31 4.72
C LYS A 41 20.33 -21.62 6.15
N GLU A 42 20.40 -22.91 6.52
CA GLU A 42 20.78 -23.33 7.89
C GLU A 42 22.24 -23.02 8.24
N HIS A 43 23.14 -23.03 7.25
CA HIS A 43 24.57 -22.76 7.47
C HIS A 43 24.92 -21.27 7.35
N LEU A 44 24.26 -20.55 6.44
CA LEU A 44 24.61 -19.17 6.11
C LEU A 44 23.97 -18.14 7.05
N PHE A 45 22.74 -18.39 7.50
CA PHE A 45 21.96 -17.41 8.24
C PHE A 45 21.79 -17.80 9.72
N THR A 46 21.75 -16.79 10.59
CA THR A 46 21.44 -17.01 12.02
C THR A 46 19.98 -17.40 12.24
N ARG A 47 19.69 -18.17 13.30
CA ARG A 47 18.31 -18.48 13.71
C ARG A 47 17.71 -17.32 14.52
N SER A 48 17.01 -16.41 13.84
CA SER A 48 16.29 -15.28 14.43
C SER A 48 15.10 -14.86 13.57
N THR A 49 14.19 -14.02 14.10
CA THR A 49 13.02 -13.48 13.37
C THR A 49 13.40 -12.89 12.02
N PHE A 50 14.47 -12.10 11.99
CA PHE A 50 15.15 -11.67 10.78
C PHE A 50 16.55 -12.28 10.79
N PRO A 51 16.81 -13.35 10.02
CA PRO A 51 18.09 -14.04 10.01
C PRO A 51 19.23 -13.12 9.56
N LYS A 52 20.40 -13.20 10.19
CA LYS A 52 21.56 -12.34 9.88
C LYS A 52 22.55 -13.08 8.99
N VAL A 53 23.22 -12.35 8.10
CA VAL A 53 24.35 -12.83 7.30
C VAL A 53 25.39 -11.73 7.13
N SER A 54 26.68 -12.08 7.17
CA SER A 54 27.75 -11.13 6.85
C SER A 54 27.89 -10.91 5.34
N GLY A 55 28.23 -9.70 4.92
CA GLY A 55 28.47 -9.40 3.49
C GLY A 55 29.50 -10.33 2.83
N ASP A 56 30.60 -10.64 3.52
CA ASP A 56 31.66 -11.52 3.00
C ASP A 56 31.20 -12.98 2.83
N ALA A 57 30.41 -13.50 3.77
CA ALA A 57 29.83 -14.84 3.63
C ALA A 57 28.84 -14.89 2.46
N LEU A 58 28.00 -13.86 2.32
CA LEU A 58 27.05 -13.76 1.22
C LEU A 58 27.78 -13.71 -0.14
N LEU A 59 28.79 -12.86 -0.29
CA LEU A 59 29.57 -12.76 -1.53
C LEU A 59 30.29 -14.07 -1.87
N ARG A 60 30.81 -14.82 -0.89
CA ARG A 60 31.43 -16.13 -1.13
C ARG A 60 30.45 -17.12 -1.75
N VAL A 61 29.23 -17.20 -1.21
CA VAL A 61 28.19 -18.10 -1.74
C VAL A 61 27.74 -17.65 -3.14
N ILE A 62 27.54 -16.35 -3.35
CA ILE A 62 27.15 -15.80 -4.65
C ILE A 62 28.22 -16.10 -5.72
N ASN A 63 29.49 -15.84 -5.42
CA ASN A 63 30.57 -16.14 -6.38
C ASN A 63 30.64 -17.64 -6.70
N GLY A 64 30.56 -18.50 -5.69
CA GLY A 64 30.60 -19.95 -5.89
C GLY A 64 29.48 -20.47 -6.78
N GLU A 65 28.27 -19.90 -6.67
CA GLU A 65 27.13 -20.28 -7.52
C GLU A 65 27.25 -19.70 -8.95
N LEU A 66 27.79 -18.50 -9.10
CA LEU A 66 28.01 -17.88 -10.42
C LEU A 66 29.13 -18.57 -11.22
N GLU A 67 30.18 -19.06 -10.55
CA GLU A 67 31.31 -19.75 -11.21
C GLU A 67 30.93 -21.12 -11.79
N GLN A 68 29.96 -21.81 -11.18
CA GLN A 68 29.47 -23.11 -11.67
C GLN A 68 28.83 -23.02 -13.08
N GLU A 69 28.41 -21.83 -13.53
CA GLU A 69 27.80 -21.64 -14.85
C GLU A 69 28.81 -21.51 -16.00
N SER A 70 30.12 -21.67 -15.77
CA SER A 70 31.18 -21.44 -16.77
C SER A 70 31.16 -20.03 -17.40
N LYS A 71 30.38 -19.10 -16.82
CA LYS A 71 30.43 -17.67 -17.11
C LYS A 71 31.35 -17.03 -16.09
N SER A 72 32.57 -16.68 -16.50
CA SER A 72 33.50 -15.94 -15.65
C SER A 72 32.95 -14.53 -15.40
N HIS A 73 32.43 -14.31 -14.20
CA HIS A 73 31.94 -13.02 -13.74
C HIS A 73 32.99 -12.38 -12.84
N SER A 74 33.16 -11.06 -12.95
CA SER A 74 34.07 -10.34 -12.05
C SER A 74 33.49 -10.29 -10.63
N PRO A 75 34.34 -10.15 -9.58
CA PRO A 75 33.86 -9.89 -8.22
C PRO A 75 32.91 -8.69 -8.11
N ALA A 76 33.03 -7.71 -9.01
CA ALA A 76 32.13 -6.58 -9.11
C ALA A 76 30.71 -6.98 -9.57
N TYR A 77 30.55 -8.09 -10.29
CA TYR A 77 29.25 -8.61 -10.69
C TYR A 77 28.52 -9.30 -9.54
N ALA A 78 29.22 -10.08 -8.70
CA ALA A 78 28.62 -10.68 -7.51
C ALA A 78 28.08 -9.61 -6.55
N ALA A 79 28.78 -8.47 -6.42
CA ALA A 79 28.28 -7.32 -5.67
C ALA A 79 26.99 -6.73 -6.29
N LYS A 80 26.88 -6.67 -7.63
CA LYS A 80 25.62 -6.25 -8.30
C LYS A 80 24.48 -7.21 -8.01
N VAL A 81 24.72 -8.51 -8.05
CA VAL A 81 23.72 -9.53 -7.69
C VAL A 81 23.28 -9.37 -6.24
N ALA A 82 24.24 -9.18 -5.32
CA ALA A 82 23.94 -8.93 -3.92
C ALA A 82 23.15 -7.63 -3.70
N GLY A 83 23.45 -6.57 -4.46
CA GLY A 83 22.65 -5.35 -4.52
C GLY A 83 21.22 -5.59 -5.00
N GLY A 84 21.04 -6.46 -6.01
CA GLY A 84 19.73 -6.90 -6.47
C GLY A 84 18.94 -7.69 -5.42
N LEU A 85 19.60 -8.46 -4.54
CA LEU A 85 18.94 -9.12 -3.40
C LEU A 85 18.40 -8.10 -2.39
N VAL A 86 19.08 -6.97 -2.20
CA VAL A 86 18.57 -5.87 -1.38
C VAL A 86 17.41 -5.15 -2.07
N GLN A 87 17.56 -4.81 -3.35
CA GLN A 87 16.54 -4.09 -4.11
C GLN A 87 15.23 -4.90 -4.28
N SER A 88 15.33 -6.23 -4.37
CA SER A 88 14.17 -7.13 -4.45
C SER A 88 13.49 -7.38 -3.09
N GLY A 89 14.07 -6.87 -1.99
CA GLY A 89 13.57 -7.09 -0.63
C GLY A 89 13.78 -8.51 -0.12
N PHE A 90 14.81 -9.20 -0.59
CA PHE A 90 15.25 -10.47 0.01
C PHE A 90 16.11 -10.22 1.25
N LEU A 91 16.99 -9.21 1.16
CA LEU A 91 17.88 -8.76 2.22
C LEU A 91 17.70 -7.27 2.49
N THR A 92 18.14 -6.81 3.65
CA THR A 92 18.28 -5.38 3.95
C THR A 92 19.50 -5.14 4.85
N PRO A 93 20.23 -4.01 4.72
CA PRO A 93 21.35 -3.70 5.60
C PRO A 93 20.90 -3.59 7.07
N LYS A 94 21.67 -4.17 8.00
CA LYS A 94 21.34 -4.15 9.43
C LYS A 94 21.46 -2.74 10.05
N LYS A 95 22.38 -1.91 9.55
CA LYS A 95 22.59 -0.54 10.04
C LYS A 95 22.06 0.45 8.99
N SER A 96 21.28 1.43 9.44
CA SER A 96 20.76 2.59 8.70
C SER A 96 19.71 2.32 7.60
N SER A 97 18.47 2.67 7.94
CA SER A 97 17.37 2.96 7.01
C SER A 97 17.76 3.91 5.86
N ASN A 98 18.68 4.84 6.13
CA ASN A 98 19.12 5.87 5.18
C ASN A 98 20.01 5.32 4.05
N LEU A 99 20.52 4.08 4.17
CA LEU A 99 21.33 3.47 3.13
C LEU A 99 20.50 2.92 1.97
N LEU A 100 19.17 2.82 2.12
CA LEU A 100 18.30 2.24 1.10
C LEU A 100 18.09 3.17 -0.11
N GLU A 101 18.18 4.49 0.06
CA GLU A 101 17.90 5.43 -1.04
C GLU A 101 18.94 5.40 -2.16
N ASN A 102 20.19 5.07 -1.82
CA ASN A 102 21.31 4.99 -2.75
C ASN A 102 22.19 3.77 -2.42
N PHE A 103 21.56 2.63 -2.15
CA PHE A 103 22.27 1.43 -1.76
C PHE A 103 23.18 0.95 -2.89
N ASP A 104 24.49 1.06 -2.67
CA ASP A 104 25.50 0.30 -3.39
C ASP A 104 26.03 -0.80 -2.47
N PHE A 105 26.18 -2.00 -3.02
CA PHE A 105 26.71 -3.13 -2.28
C PHE A 105 28.24 -2.96 -2.15
N GLU A 106 28.66 -2.01 -1.32
CA GLU A 106 30.06 -1.86 -0.92
C GLU A 106 30.38 -2.73 0.30
N THR A 107 31.66 -3.11 0.42
CA THR A 107 32.23 -3.90 1.53
C THR A 107 32.14 -3.22 2.91
N LYS A 108 31.54 -2.03 3.01
CA LYS A 108 31.33 -1.29 4.27
C LYS A 108 30.06 -1.68 5.03
N ASN A 109 29.23 -2.58 4.48
CA ASN A 109 28.06 -3.12 5.17
C ASN A 109 28.36 -4.52 5.73
N PRO A 110 28.76 -4.63 7.01
CA PRO A 110 29.25 -5.90 7.54
C PRO A 110 28.14 -6.94 7.71
N GLU A 111 26.88 -6.54 7.86
CA GLU A 111 25.76 -7.43 8.14
C GLU A 111 24.46 -7.02 7.43
N PHE A 112 23.75 -8.04 6.95
CA PHE A 112 22.43 -7.96 6.34
C PHE A 112 21.42 -8.79 7.14
N LEU A 113 20.16 -8.40 7.04
CA LEU A 113 19.00 -9.09 7.59
C LEU A 113 18.19 -9.71 6.45
N GLY A 114 17.80 -10.97 6.61
CA GLY A 114 16.83 -11.65 5.76
C GLY A 114 15.43 -11.15 6.04
N VAL A 115 14.84 -10.46 5.06
CA VAL A 115 13.50 -9.85 5.14
C VAL A 115 12.51 -10.42 4.13
N GLY A 116 13.00 -11.20 3.16
CA GLY A 116 12.13 -11.97 2.28
C GLY A 116 11.33 -13.01 3.06
N ASN A 117 10.10 -13.30 2.59
CA ASN A 117 9.19 -14.28 3.19
C ASN A 117 9.81 -15.68 3.31
N GLU A 118 10.83 -15.98 2.49
CA GLU A 118 11.57 -17.25 2.53
C GLU A 118 12.58 -17.32 3.67
N LEU A 119 12.98 -16.18 4.25
CA LEU A 119 13.98 -16.09 5.31
C LEU A 119 13.36 -15.70 6.65
N ALA A 120 12.57 -14.62 6.67
CA ALA A 120 11.99 -14.05 7.88
C ALA A 120 10.94 -14.99 8.51
N ASP A 121 10.72 -14.84 9.81
CA ASP A 121 9.62 -15.50 10.51
C ASP A 121 8.28 -15.02 9.95
N ALA A 122 7.44 -15.95 9.53
CA ALA A 122 6.12 -15.66 8.95
C ALA A 122 5.18 -14.89 9.90
N LYS A 123 5.46 -14.88 11.20
CA LYS A 123 4.68 -14.11 12.19
C LYS A 123 5.07 -12.63 12.26
N ALA A 124 6.19 -12.22 11.67
CA ALA A 124 6.64 -10.84 11.69
C ALA A 124 6.15 -10.07 10.46
N THR A 125 5.12 -9.25 10.65
CA THR A 125 4.64 -8.33 9.61
C THR A 125 5.56 -7.11 9.52
N SER A 126 6.33 -7.00 8.44
CA SER A 126 7.19 -5.85 8.13
C SER A 126 6.69 -5.13 6.88
N VAL A 127 7.25 -3.95 6.58
CA VAL A 127 6.95 -3.28 5.30
C VAL A 127 7.38 -4.18 4.11
N TRP A 128 8.46 -4.96 4.27
CA TRP A 128 8.95 -5.88 3.25
C TRP A 128 7.98 -7.03 2.98
N SER A 129 7.35 -7.59 4.00
CA SER A 129 6.36 -8.66 3.83
C SER A 129 5.02 -8.12 3.31
N ALA A 130 4.70 -6.85 3.61
CA ALA A 130 3.47 -6.19 3.15
C ALA A 130 3.49 -5.73 1.68
N LYS A 131 4.64 -5.83 0.98
CA LYS A 131 4.82 -5.30 -0.39
C LYS A 131 3.99 -6.02 -1.46
N GLU A 132 3.78 -7.31 -1.29
CA GLU A 132 3.04 -8.13 -2.25
C GLU A 132 1.54 -7.92 -2.04
N GLY A 133 0.81 -7.51 -3.08
CA GLY A 133 -0.59 -7.11 -2.98
C GLY A 133 -0.84 -5.67 -2.50
N ALA A 134 0.22 -4.90 -2.19
CA ALA A 134 0.08 -3.50 -1.83
C ALA A 134 -0.46 -2.67 -3.01
N ILE A 135 -1.50 -1.88 -2.74
CA ILE A 135 -2.17 -1.02 -3.74
C ILE A 135 -2.02 0.49 -3.43
N GLN A 136 -1.74 0.84 -2.19
CA GLN A 136 -1.44 2.20 -1.73
C GLN A 136 -0.45 2.13 -0.57
N ALA A 137 0.55 3.00 -0.56
CA ALA A 137 1.50 3.10 0.54
C ALA A 137 2.01 4.53 0.68
N GLY A 138 2.11 5.02 1.91
CA GLY A 138 2.57 6.38 2.17
C GLY A 138 2.25 6.86 3.58
N THR A 139 2.49 8.15 3.78
CA THR A 139 2.31 8.79 5.09
C THR A 139 0.86 9.20 5.32
N LEU A 140 0.32 8.82 6.48
CA LEU A 140 -0.93 9.34 7.03
C LEU A 140 -0.70 9.87 8.46
N TYR A 141 -1.46 10.89 8.82
CA TYR A 141 -1.49 11.42 10.19
C TYR A 141 -2.66 10.79 10.95
N SER A 142 -2.58 10.66 12.28
CA SER A 142 -3.72 10.14 13.06
C SER A 142 -4.11 11.02 14.24
N LYS A 143 -5.33 10.82 14.75
CA LYS A 143 -5.91 11.58 15.85
C LYS A 143 -5.20 11.26 17.17
N LYS A 144 -4.92 12.28 17.99
CA LYS A 144 -4.24 12.17 19.29
C LYS A 144 -4.92 11.22 20.30
N GLU A 145 -6.20 10.90 20.10
CA GLU A 145 -6.98 10.02 20.99
C GLU A 145 -7.37 8.68 20.34
N GLY A 146 -6.89 8.42 19.11
CA GLY A 146 -7.07 7.14 18.41
C GLY A 146 -6.33 5.98 19.09
N LEU A 147 -6.55 4.76 18.60
CA LEU A 147 -5.94 3.55 19.15
C LEU A 147 -4.41 3.66 19.04
N LEU A 148 -3.90 4.09 17.89
CA LEU A 148 -2.46 4.27 17.65
C LEU A 148 -1.81 5.27 18.62
N ALA A 149 -2.48 6.41 18.85
CA ALA A 149 -1.95 7.45 19.73
C ALA A 149 -1.87 6.99 21.19
N LYS A 150 -2.84 6.18 21.65
CA LYS A 150 -2.80 5.55 22.98
C LYS A 150 -1.67 4.54 23.11
N LEU A 151 -1.41 3.77 22.05
CA LEU A 151 -0.45 2.67 22.06
C LEU A 151 1.01 3.18 21.99
N LEU A 152 1.23 4.32 21.35
CA LEU A 152 2.59 4.81 21.03
C LEU A 152 3.01 6.05 21.84
N GLY A 153 2.08 6.68 22.56
CA GLY A 153 2.37 7.83 23.42
C GLY A 153 2.98 9.03 22.68
N LYS A 154 2.88 9.09 21.35
CA LYS A 154 3.46 10.12 20.47
C LYS A 154 2.49 10.53 19.37
N LYS A 155 2.71 11.75 18.88
CA LYS A 155 2.11 12.30 17.64
C LYS A 155 3.08 12.07 16.47
N GLU A 156 2.51 12.09 15.27
CA GLU A 156 3.18 12.33 13.97
C GLU A 156 3.80 11.11 13.27
N PRO A 157 3.96 11.20 11.94
CA PRO A 157 3.21 10.43 10.94
C PRO A 157 3.41 8.92 11.00
N PHE A 158 2.38 8.20 10.54
CA PHE A 158 2.45 6.76 10.31
C PHE A 158 2.69 6.47 8.85
N TYR A 159 3.49 5.45 8.60
CA TYR A 159 3.57 4.87 7.27
C TYR A 159 2.52 3.77 7.16
N VAL A 160 1.61 3.90 6.21
CA VAL A 160 0.47 3.00 6.03
C VAL A 160 0.62 2.27 4.70
N VAL A 161 0.25 0.99 4.69
CA VAL A 161 0.20 0.16 3.47
C VAL A 161 -1.16 -0.50 3.39
N THR A 162 -1.92 -0.17 2.34
CA THR A 162 -3.17 -0.83 2.01
C THR A 162 -2.90 -2.01 1.08
N ASN A 163 -3.34 -3.20 1.45
CA ASN A 163 -3.07 -4.45 0.76
C ASN A 163 -4.36 -5.15 0.31
N ASP A 164 -4.52 -5.29 -1.00
CA ASP A 164 -5.71 -5.90 -1.62
C ASP A 164 -5.71 -7.43 -1.54
N GLN A 165 -4.52 -8.04 -1.64
CA GLN A 165 -4.37 -9.49 -1.59
C GLN A 165 -4.68 -10.04 -0.19
N ASN A 166 -4.15 -9.37 0.83
CA ASN A 166 -4.34 -9.77 2.22
C ASN A 166 -5.63 -9.21 2.84
N LYS A 167 -6.35 -8.33 2.12
CA LYS A 167 -7.52 -7.60 2.63
C LYS A 167 -7.21 -6.94 3.97
N ALA A 168 -6.13 -6.17 4.01
CA ALA A 168 -5.62 -5.58 5.25
C ALA A 168 -5.04 -4.17 5.03
N VAL A 169 -5.07 -3.36 6.08
CA VAL A 169 -4.32 -2.11 6.17
C VAL A 169 -3.29 -2.24 7.29
N TYR A 170 -2.01 -2.13 6.92
CA TYR A 170 -0.89 -2.20 7.85
C TYR A 170 -0.41 -0.80 8.22
N VAL A 171 -0.11 -0.59 9.50
CA VAL A 171 0.41 0.68 10.03
C VAL A 171 1.79 0.46 10.61
N PHE A 172 2.74 1.31 10.25
CA PHE A 172 4.15 1.21 10.61
C PHE A 172 4.69 2.54 11.13
N GLU A 173 5.77 2.47 11.91
CA GLU A 173 6.51 3.66 12.38
C GLU A 173 7.29 4.36 11.25
N SER A 174 7.63 3.62 10.19
CA SER A 174 8.39 4.12 9.05
C SER A 174 8.22 3.21 7.84
N ASP A 175 8.62 3.71 6.67
CA ASP A 175 8.59 3.01 5.38
C ASP A 175 9.61 1.87 5.25
N VAL A 176 10.33 1.54 6.32
CA VAL A 176 11.33 0.45 6.40
C VAL A 176 11.17 -0.38 7.67
N ALA A 177 10.06 -0.23 8.39
CA ALA A 177 9.85 -0.86 9.68
C ALA A 177 9.80 -2.40 9.56
N PHE A 178 10.33 -3.06 10.60
CA PHE A 178 10.35 -4.51 10.72
C PHE A 178 9.10 -5.09 11.38
N HIS A 179 8.27 -4.23 11.99
CA HIS A 179 7.07 -4.63 12.72
C HIS A 179 5.94 -3.65 12.44
N ALA A 180 4.77 -4.19 12.11
CA ALA A 180 3.52 -3.45 12.09
C ALA A 180 3.18 -3.02 13.53
N LEU A 181 2.83 -1.75 13.68
CA LEU A 181 2.26 -1.18 14.90
C LEU A 181 0.80 -1.58 15.06
N ASN A 182 0.11 -1.74 13.94
CA ASN A 182 -1.26 -2.20 13.88
C ASN A 182 -1.57 -2.85 12.53
N GLU A 183 -2.56 -3.73 12.54
CA GLU A 183 -3.12 -4.38 11.35
C GLU A 183 -4.63 -4.30 11.44
N ILE A 184 -5.25 -3.71 10.42
CA ILE A 184 -6.70 -3.55 10.34
C ILE A 184 -7.19 -4.55 9.29
N ASP A 185 -7.88 -5.58 9.75
CA ASP A 185 -8.55 -6.54 8.88
C ASP A 185 -9.70 -5.86 8.14
N MET A 186 -9.68 -5.96 6.81
CA MET A 186 -10.66 -5.37 5.89
C MET A 186 -11.72 -6.38 5.45
N ALA A 187 -11.54 -7.67 5.74
CA ALA A 187 -12.51 -8.71 5.40
C ALA A 187 -13.70 -8.77 6.38
N SER A 188 -13.49 -8.35 7.64
CA SER A 188 -14.48 -8.45 8.72
C SER A 188 -15.33 -7.18 8.86
N ASP A 189 -16.28 -6.96 7.95
CA ASP A 189 -17.23 -5.83 7.99
C ASP A 189 -16.55 -4.45 8.18
N ALA A 190 -15.37 -4.28 7.59
CA ALA A 190 -14.66 -3.02 7.64
C ALA A 190 -15.41 -1.93 6.85
N THR A 191 -15.33 -0.71 7.34
CA THR A 191 -16.07 0.45 6.86
C THR A 191 -15.16 1.65 6.78
N VAL A 192 -15.34 2.45 5.73
CA VAL A 192 -14.56 3.67 5.51
C VAL A 192 -15.48 4.84 5.24
N GLU A 193 -15.22 5.98 5.87
CA GLU A 193 -16.00 7.21 5.70
C GLU A 193 -15.10 8.43 5.77
N PHE A 194 -15.52 9.53 5.14
CA PHE A 194 -14.90 10.83 5.40
C PHE A 194 -15.17 11.25 6.84
N SER A 195 -14.22 11.93 7.47
CA SER A 195 -14.33 12.37 8.86
C SER A 195 -13.94 13.83 9.00
N ASP A 196 -14.80 14.61 9.66
CA ASP A 196 -14.55 16.01 10.03
C ASP A 196 -13.73 16.16 11.32
N ASP A 197 -13.39 15.04 11.98
CA ASP A 197 -12.56 15.05 13.19
C ASP A 197 -11.13 15.55 12.95
N MET A 198 -10.68 15.49 11.68
CA MET A 198 -9.40 16.01 11.23
C MET A 198 -9.53 16.61 9.83
N GLN A 199 -8.68 17.60 9.52
CA GLN A 199 -8.59 18.10 8.15
C GLN A 199 -8.24 16.96 7.20
N HIS A 200 -9.07 16.77 6.17
CA HIS A 200 -8.92 15.68 5.20
C HIS A 200 -8.96 14.30 5.89
N GLY A 201 -9.83 14.16 6.89
CA GLY A 201 -9.95 12.98 7.73
C GLY A 201 -10.61 11.80 7.03
N ILE A 202 -10.13 10.60 7.30
CA ILE A 202 -10.69 9.34 6.83
C ILE A 202 -10.81 8.44 8.05
N LYS A 203 -12.02 8.03 8.38
CA LYS A 203 -12.23 7.06 9.44
C LYS A 203 -12.33 5.68 8.81
N LEU A 204 -11.52 4.77 9.32
CA LEU A 204 -11.52 3.35 8.97
C LEU A 204 -11.88 2.57 10.24
N ALA A 205 -12.92 1.74 10.15
CA ALA A 205 -13.42 1.00 11.29
C ALA A 205 -13.84 -0.42 10.92
N ASN A 206 -13.48 -1.39 11.75
CA ASN A 206 -14.05 -2.73 11.78
C ASN A 206 -14.61 -3.00 13.20
N PRO A 207 -15.14 -4.19 13.52
CA PRO A 207 -15.70 -4.48 14.85
C PRO A 207 -14.73 -4.31 16.03
N GLU A 208 -13.42 -4.39 15.79
CA GLU A 208 -12.39 -4.36 16.83
C GLU A 208 -11.68 -3.00 16.92
N ILE A 209 -11.51 -2.33 15.78
CA ILE A 209 -10.63 -1.16 15.63
C ILE A 209 -11.40 -0.04 14.95
N THR A 210 -11.24 1.18 15.47
CA THR A 210 -11.59 2.41 14.77
C THR A 210 -10.38 3.33 14.79
N GLU A 211 -9.90 3.72 13.63
CA GLU A 211 -8.79 4.67 13.48
C GLU A 211 -9.21 5.80 12.56
N ILE A 212 -8.76 7.02 12.88
CA ILE A 212 -9.00 8.20 12.06
C ILE A 212 -7.65 8.67 11.55
N PHE A 213 -7.50 8.58 10.23
CA PHE A 213 -6.36 9.09 9.50
C PHE A 213 -6.65 10.48 8.95
N SER A 214 -5.61 11.23 8.62
CA SER A 214 -5.67 12.50 7.92
C SER A 214 -4.64 12.49 6.80
N ALA A 215 -5.10 12.84 5.59
CA ALA A 215 -4.28 12.93 4.40
C ALA A 215 -3.73 14.37 4.21
N GLU A 216 -2.65 14.51 3.45
CA GLU A 216 -2.01 15.81 3.20
C GLU A 216 -2.84 16.78 2.34
N SER A 217 -3.82 16.27 1.58
CA SER A 217 -4.69 17.07 0.71
C SER A 217 -6.04 16.37 0.50
N LYS A 218 -7.02 17.11 -0.04
CA LYS A 218 -8.32 16.56 -0.43
C LYS A 218 -8.20 15.46 -1.51
N GLU A 219 -7.33 15.67 -2.50
CA GLU A 219 -7.03 14.66 -3.54
C GLU A 219 -6.48 13.37 -2.90
N LYS A 220 -5.55 13.50 -1.94
CA LYS A 220 -5.02 12.35 -1.21
C LYS A 220 -6.03 11.68 -0.30
N GLN A 221 -6.95 12.44 0.27
CA GLN A 221 -8.05 11.88 1.05
C GLN A 221 -8.87 10.89 0.22
N GLU A 222 -9.21 11.28 -1.00
CA GLU A 222 -9.98 10.44 -1.93
C GLU A 222 -9.18 9.23 -2.43
N GLU A 223 -7.90 9.40 -2.74
CA GLU A 223 -7.03 8.27 -3.10
C GLU A 223 -6.95 7.21 -1.98
N TRP A 224 -6.74 7.64 -0.73
CA TRP A 224 -6.65 6.74 0.41
C TRP A 224 -7.99 6.05 0.70
N LEU A 225 -9.10 6.79 0.69
CA LEU A 225 -10.44 6.22 0.87
C LEU A 225 -10.73 5.15 -0.19
N ASN A 226 -10.45 5.43 -1.47
CA ASN A 226 -10.60 4.46 -2.54
C ASN A 226 -9.69 3.24 -2.37
N SER A 227 -8.47 3.42 -1.84
CA SER A 227 -7.59 2.29 -1.54
C SER A 227 -8.19 1.37 -0.49
N PHE A 228 -8.80 1.93 0.57
CA PHE A 228 -9.45 1.15 1.62
C PHE A 228 -10.67 0.40 1.09
N ILE A 229 -11.45 1.02 0.20
CA ILE A 229 -12.56 0.35 -0.49
C ILE A 229 -12.06 -0.84 -1.32
N ASN A 230 -11.01 -0.62 -2.13
CA ASN A 230 -10.44 -1.68 -2.96
C ASN A 230 -9.90 -2.85 -2.11
N ALA A 231 -9.36 -2.57 -0.92
CA ALA A 231 -8.93 -3.60 0.02
C ALA A 231 -10.07 -4.30 0.78
N GLY A 232 -11.32 -3.87 0.62
CA GLY A 232 -12.51 -4.58 1.14
C GLY A 232 -13.41 -3.77 2.05
N ALA A 233 -13.04 -2.55 2.45
CA ALA A 233 -13.93 -1.73 3.29
C ALA A 233 -15.17 -1.28 2.51
N GLN A 234 -16.31 -1.33 3.17
CA GLN A 234 -17.54 -0.75 2.64
C GLN A 234 -17.55 0.75 2.89
N TYR A 235 -17.75 1.54 1.85
CA TYR A 235 -17.95 2.97 2.03
C TYR A 235 -19.24 3.22 2.81
N ARG A 236 -19.14 3.92 3.94
CA ARG A 236 -20.28 4.49 4.64
C ARG A 236 -20.33 5.97 4.30
N GLU A 237 -21.38 6.38 3.61
CA GLU A 237 -21.73 7.79 3.64
C GLU A 237 -22.12 8.13 5.07
N VAL A 238 -21.58 9.23 5.61
CA VAL A 238 -22.03 9.80 6.88
C VAL A 238 -23.42 10.39 6.66
N PHE A 239 -24.38 9.52 6.46
CA PHE A 239 -25.79 9.82 6.52
C PHE A 239 -26.44 8.72 7.34
N ASN A 240 -27.26 9.16 8.30
CA ASN A 240 -28.15 8.32 9.10
C ASN A 240 -28.92 7.34 8.23
N VAL A 241 -28.37 6.15 8.01
CA VAL A 241 -29.14 5.03 7.48
C VAL A 241 -29.01 3.86 8.43
N GLU A 242 -29.59 4.05 9.62
CA GLU A 242 -29.88 2.94 10.54
C GLU A 242 -30.84 1.91 9.94
N ASP A 243 -31.36 2.09 8.71
CA ASP A 243 -32.09 1.05 7.98
C ASP A 243 -32.31 1.45 6.52
N THR A 244 -31.41 1.10 5.59
CA THR A 244 -31.70 1.18 4.15
C THR A 244 -32.92 0.31 3.80
N ALA A 245 -33.16 -0.74 4.60
CA ALA A 245 -34.34 -1.60 4.54
C ALA A 245 -35.67 -0.86 4.82
N LYS A 246 -35.64 0.31 5.49
CA LYS A 246 -36.84 1.13 5.74
C LYS A 246 -37.13 2.11 4.60
N ILE A 247 -36.18 2.37 3.70
CA ILE A 247 -36.38 3.30 2.59
C ILE A 247 -37.27 2.64 1.54
N LYS A 248 -38.47 3.18 1.36
CA LYS A 248 -39.48 2.60 0.45
C LYS A 248 -39.52 3.30 -0.91
N SER A 249 -38.83 4.43 -1.04
CA SER A 249 -38.85 5.25 -2.25
C SER A 249 -37.56 6.03 -2.46
N PHE A 250 -37.18 6.19 -3.73
CA PHE A 250 -36.12 7.12 -4.15
C PHE A 250 -36.31 8.53 -3.56
N TYR A 251 -37.55 8.99 -3.40
CA TYR A 251 -37.86 10.34 -2.92
C TYR A 251 -37.59 10.56 -1.42
N GLU A 252 -37.31 9.51 -0.66
CA GLU A 252 -36.91 9.58 0.75
C GLU A 252 -35.40 9.78 0.92
N LEU A 253 -34.63 9.64 -0.17
CA LEU A 253 -33.20 9.83 -0.19
C LEU A 253 -32.81 11.31 -0.12
N LYS A 254 -31.66 11.56 0.48
CA LYS A 254 -30.97 12.83 0.49
C LYS A 254 -29.49 12.61 0.22
N ASP A 255 -28.86 13.59 -0.41
CA ASP A 255 -27.42 13.56 -0.71
C ASP A 255 -26.87 15.00 -0.74
N PHE A 256 -25.55 15.18 -0.80
CA PHE A 256 -24.93 16.49 -0.98
C PHE A 256 -24.60 16.74 -2.46
N ASP A 257 -24.86 17.95 -2.95
CA ASP A 257 -24.37 18.36 -4.26
C ASP A 257 -22.85 18.64 -4.25
N MET A 258 -22.27 18.90 -5.44
CA MET A 258 -20.85 19.23 -5.57
C MET A 258 -20.41 20.49 -4.83
N ALA A 259 -21.35 21.33 -4.37
CA ALA A 259 -21.09 22.51 -3.55
C ALA A 259 -21.29 22.25 -2.05
N GLY A 260 -21.60 21.01 -1.66
CA GLY A 260 -21.80 20.58 -0.28
C GLY A 260 -23.18 20.92 0.29
N ASN A 261 -24.17 21.27 -0.54
CA ASN A 261 -25.53 21.55 -0.07
C ASN A 261 -26.37 20.27 -0.02
N GLU A 262 -27.11 20.06 1.07
CA GLU A 262 -28.03 18.92 1.17
C GLU A 262 -29.16 19.07 0.15
N VAL A 263 -29.34 18.05 -0.67
CA VAL A 263 -30.33 17.93 -1.71
C VAL A 263 -31.24 16.74 -1.40
N SER A 264 -32.52 17.03 -1.16
CA SER A 264 -33.55 16.00 -1.04
C SER A 264 -34.01 15.52 -2.41
N MET A 265 -34.04 14.20 -2.63
CA MET A 265 -34.52 13.60 -3.87
C MET A 265 -36.02 13.80 -4.09
N SER A 266 -36.77 14.13 -3.03
CA SER A 266 -38.17 14.55 -3.12
C SER A 266 -38.41 15.71 -4.09
N LYS A 267 -37.40 16.57 -4.34
CA LYS A 267 -37.50 17.68 -5.30
C LYS A 267 -37.70 17.22 -6.75
N TYR A 268 -37.39 15.96 -7.04
CA TYR A 268 -37.54 15.35 -8.36
C TYR A 268 -38.85 14.57 -8.51
N LYS A 269 -39.77 14.66 -7.54
CA LYS A 269 -41.06 13.99 -7.62
C LYS A 269 -41.85 14.48 -8.83
N GLY A 270 -42.33 13.54 -9.65
CA GLY A 270 -43.04 13.84 -10.89
C GLY A 270 -42.14 14.21 -12.08
N LYS A 271 -40.81 14.16 -11.92
CA LYS A 271 -39.83 14.36 -12.99
C LYS A 271 -39.22 13.04 -13.44
N VAL A 272 -38.73 12.98 -14.67
CA VAL A 272 -37.91 11.87 -15.13
C VAL A 272 -36.48 12.08 -14.61
N VAL A 273 -35.96 11.12 -13.84
CA VAL A 273 -34.61 11.19 -13.27
C VAL A 273 -33.73 10.16 -13.94
N LEU A 274 -32.63 10.62 -14.55
CA LEU A 274 -31.58 9.76 -15.08
C LEU A 274 -30.42 9.71 -14.09
N ALA A 275 -30.23 8.57 -13.41
CA ALA A 275 -29.10 8.32 -12.54
C ALA A 275 -27.94 7.75 -13.35
N VAL A 276 -26.79 8.44 -13.35
CA VAL A 276 -25.61 8.05 -14.13
C VAL A 276 -24.42 7.83 -13.20
N ASN A 277 -23.86 6.62 -13.21
CA ASN A 277 -22.59 6.34 -12.55
C ASN A 277 -21.44 6.76 -13.47
N VAL A 278 -20.72 7.81 -13.09
CA VAL A 278 -19.60 8.33 -13.88
C VAL A 278 -18.29 8.04 -13.14
N SER A 279 -17.41 7.23 -13.73
CA SER A 279 -16.07 7.04 -13.21
C SER A 279 -15.14 8.17 -13.67
N SER A 280 -14.41 8.79 -12.76
CA SER A 280 -13.51 9.94 -13.03
C SER A 280 -12.24 9.60 -13.85
N LYS A 281 -12.08 8.36 -14.34
CA LYS A 281 -10.90 7.90 -15.09
C LYS A 281 -11.19 7.12 -16.38
N CYS A 282 -12.44 7.01 -16.84
CA CYS A 282 -12.73 6.17 -18.02
C CYS A 282 -12.37 6.81 -19.37
N GLY A 283 -11.92 8.07 -19.42
CA GLY A 283 -11.63 8.76 -20.68
C GLY A 283 -12.86 9.05 -21.56
N LEU A 284 -14.06 8.66 -21.12
CA LEU A 284 -15.33 8.88 -21.82
C LEU A 284 -16.03 10.17 -21.40
N THR A 285 -15.53 10.88 -20.39
CA THR A 285 -16.03 12.19 -19.97
C THR A 285 -16.24 13.18 -21.13
N PRO A 286 -15.29 13.37 -22.09
CA PRO A 286 -15.51 14.30 -23.21
C PRO A 286 -16.61 13.87 -24.18
N THR A 287 -17.09 12.64 -24.13
CA THR A 287 -18.21 12.15 -24.95
C THR A 287 -19.51 12.13 -24.15
N ASN A 288 -19.49 11.56 -22.94
CA ASN A 288 -20.69 11.35 -22.14
C ASN A 288 -21.32 12.66 -21.65
N TYR A 289 -20.53 13.64 -21.22
CA TYR A 289 -21.09 14.90 -20.69
C TYR A 289 -21.80 15.73 -21.78
N PRO A 290 -21.23 15.92 -22.98
CA PRO A 290 -21.95 16.58 -24.07
C PRO A 290 -23.24 15.87 -24.50
N GLU A 291 -23.24 14.54 -24.53
CA GLU A 291 -24.43 13.77 -24.90
C GLU A 291 -25.54 13.88 -23.84
N LEU A 292 -25.18 13.81 -22.56
CA LEU A 292 -26.12 14.02 -21.46
C LEU A 292 -26.68 15.46 -21.46
N GLN A 293 -25.85 16.45 -21.78
CA GLN A 293 -26.29 17.84 -21.93
C GLN A 293 -27.27 17.97 -23.11
N THR A 294 -26.97 17.33 -24.25
CA THR A 294 -27.86 17.33 -25.43
C THR A 294 -29.21 16.70 -25.11
N LEU A 295 -29.20 15.59 -24.36
CA LEU A 295 -30.41 14.93 -23.90
C LEU A 295 -31.23 15.85 -22.98
N TYR A 296 -30.57 16.49 -22.02
CA TYR A 296 -31.22 17.42 -21.11
C TYR A 296 -31.83 18.61 -21.85
N GLU A 297 -31.08 19.26 -22.75
CA GLU A 297 -31.58 20.39 -23.54
C GLU A 297 -32.81 20.04 -24.38
N LYS A 298 -32.86 18.81 -24.89
CA LYS A 298 -33.97 18.32 -25.70
C LYS A 298 -35.24 18.02 -24.88
N TYR A 299 -35.10 17.45 -23.68
CA TYR A 299 -36.23 16.86 -22.96
C TYR A 299 -36.59 17.54 -21.62
N LYS A 300 -35.82 18.52 -21.15
CA LYS A 300 -36.04 19.16 -19.83
C LYS A 300 -37.44 19.75 -19.60
N ASP A 301 -38.15 20.12 -20.68
CA ASP A 301 -39.49 20.70 -20.62
C ASP A 301 -40.59 19.62 -20.69
N GLU A 302 -40.23 18.38 -21.04
CA GLU A 302 -41.12 17.22 -21.17
C GLU A 302 -41.07 16.27 -19.95
N GLY A 303 -40.07 16.42 -19.07
CA GLY A 303 -39.97 15.63 -17.82
C GLY A 303 -38.63 15.70 -17.14
#